data_AF-A0A0Q4JK58-F1
#
_entry.id   AF-A0A0Q4JK58-F1
#
_cell.length_a   1.000
_cell.length_b   1.000
_cell.length_c   1.000
_cell.angle_alpha   90.00
_cell.angle_beta   90.00
_cell.angle_gamma   90.00
#
_symmetry.space_group_name_H-M   'P 1'
#
loop_
_entity.id
_entity.type
_entity.pdbx_description
1 polymer ?
#
loop_
_entity_poly.entity_id
_entity_poly.type
_entity_poly.pdbx_seq_one_letter_code
_entity_poly.pdbx_strand_id
1 'polypeptide(L)'
;MAVAAADRSGVRRLAYPVWPAGVRLHRHFAMPLSGQERLAKCSAIKRYKTQAGRITDDPDGFAMTRAQIAAFSGPYEIFVDEGR
;
A
#
# COMPACT_ATOMS: atom_id res chain seq x y z
N MET A 1 -14.13 5.42 -4.58
CA MET A 1 -14.26 5.69 -3.13
C MET A 1 -14.21 7.20 -2.94
N ALA A 2 -15.37 7.83 -2.68
CA ALA A 2 -15.43 9.26 -2.41
C ALA A 2 -15.18 9.49 -0.92
N VAL A 3 -14.20 10.32 -0.58
CA VAL A 3 -13.95 10.69 0.81
C VAL A 3 -14.29 12.17 0.97
N ALA A 4 -15.39 12.44 1.67
CA ALA A 4 -15.78 13.79 2.03
C ALA A 4 -14.70 14.43 2.90
N ALA A 5 -14.16 15.56 2.45
CA ALA A 5 -13.16 16.33 3.17
C ALA A 5 -13.87 17.12 4.28
N ALA A 6 -13.68 16.70 5.54
CA ALA A 6 -13.91 17.58 6.68
C ALA A 6 -12.64 18.42 6.86
N ASP A 7 -12.72 19.68 6.44
CA ASP A 7 -11.65 20.67 6.62
C ASP A 7 -11.60 21.10 8.09
N ARG A 8 -10.55 20.67 8.81
CA ARG A 8 -10.15 21.25 10.09
C ARG A 8 -8.69 21.66 9.97
N SER A 9 -8.48 22.96 9.91
CA SER A 9 -7.19 23.63 9.75
C SER A 9 -6.13 23.06 10.71
N GLY A 10 -5.08 22.45 10.14
CA GLY A 10 -3.93 21.90 10.87
C GLY A 10 -3.70 20.39 10.70
N VAL A 11 -4.67 19.65 10.16
CA VAL A 11 -4.55 18.20 9.94
C VAL A 11 -4.17 17.90 8.49
N ARG A 12 -3.06 17.20 8.26
CA ARG A 12 -2.69 16.66 6.95
C ARG A 12 -3.36 15.33 6.72
N ARG A 13 -3.90 15.14 5.51
CA ARG A 13 -4.56 13.90 5.12
C ARG A 13 -3.64 13.10 4.21
N LEU A 14 -3.31 11.89 4.63
CA LEU A 14 -2.44 10.99 3.89
C LEU A 14 -3.28 9.88 3.24
N ALA A 15 -3.01 9.58 1.98
CA ALA A 15 -3.57 8.42 1.28
C ALA A 15 -2.54 7.32 1.11
N TYR A 16 -3.02 6.08 1.09
CA TYR A 16 -2.25 4.92 0.70
C TYR A 16 -2.45 4.66 -0.81
N PRO A 17 -1.45 4.92 -1.66
CA PRO A 17 -1.61 4.90 -3.10
C PRO A 17 -1.62 3.45 -3.61
N VAL A 18 -2.81 2.83 -3.64
CA VAL A 18 -3.00 1.45 -4.12
C VAL A 18 -3.38 1.38 -5.61
N TRP A 19 -4.00 2.44 -6.15
CA TRP A 19 -4.46 2.51 -7.54
C TRP A 19 -4.42 3.93 -8.10
N PRO A 20 -4.14 4.13 -9.40
CA PRO A 20 -3.61 3.13 -10.34
C PRO A 20 -2.20 2.66 -9.97
N ALA A 21 -1.93 1.36 -10.15
CA ALA A 21 -0.62 0.79 -9.88
C ALA A 21 0.42 1.27 -10.90
N GLY A 22 1.68 1.37 -10.49
CA GLY A 22 2.81 1.71 -11.39
C GLY A 22 3.00 3.21 -11.68
N VAL A 23 2.18 4.09 -11.08
CA VAL A 23 2.36 5.54 -11.23
C VAL A 23 3.47 6.04 -10.32
N ARG A 24 4.29 6.96 -10.87
CA ARG A 24 5.35 7.64 -10.10
C ARG A 24 4.72 8.66 -9.13
N LEU A 25 5.03 8.52 -7.84
CA LEU A 25 4.50 9.37 -6.79
C LEU A 25 5.39 10.62 -6.59
N HIS A 26 4.87 11.80 -6.91
CA HIS A 26 5.64 13.05 -6.85
C HIS A 26 5.79 13.62 -5.43
N ARG A 27 4.79 13.43 -4.55
CA ARG A 27 4.81 13.86 -3.15
C ARG A 27 4.46 12.69 -2.27
N HIS A 28 5.49 12.04 -1.72
CA HIS A 28 5.30 10.88 -0.87
C HIS A 28 6.06 11.02 0.45
N PHE A 29 5.51 10.40 1.49
CA PHE A 29 6.09 10.27 2.81
C PHE A 29 6.43 8.80 3.05
N ALA A 30 7.69 8.54 3.44
CA ALA A 30 8.14 7.23 3.85
C ALA A 30 8.06 7.13 5.39
N MET A 31 7.14 6.32 5.89
CA MET A 31 7.02 6.02 7.31
C MET A 31 7.88 4.79 7.65
N PRO A 32 8.94 4.91 8.47
CA PRO A 32 9.75 3.77 8.86
C PRO A 32 8.94 2.79 9.71
N LEU A 33 9.16 1.50 9.48
CA LEU A 33 8.64 0.42 10.31
C LEU A 33 9.73 -0.07 11.25
N SER A 34 9.36 -0.34 12.49
CA SER A 34 10.19 -1.13 13.40
C SER A 34 10.41 -2.54 12.83
N GLY A 35 11.42 -3.24 13.37
CA GLY A 35 11.67 -4.63 12.99
C GLY A 35 10.46 -5.55 13.23
N GLN A 36 9.73 -5.34 14.32
CA GLN A 36 8.54 -6.13 14.65
C GLN A 36 7.37 -5.86 13.69
N GLU A 37 7.10 -4.59 13.39
CA GLU A 37 6.04 -4.20 12.43
C GLU A 37 6.32 -4.77 11.04
N ARG A 38 7.57 -4.69 10.59
CA ARG A 38 7.99 -5.28 9.32
C ARG A 38 7.80 -6.80 9.30
N LEU A 39 8.17 -7.51 10.37
CA LEU A 39 8.01 -8.96 10.46
C LEU A 39 6.52 -9.38 10.47
N ALA A 40 5.69 -8.63 11.20
CA ALA A 40 4.24 -8.83 11.22
C ALA A 40 3.65 -8.65 9.81
N LYS A 41 4.04 -7.58 9.09
CA LYS A 41 3.62 -7.34 7.71
C LYS A 41 4.05 -8.45 6.75
N CYS A 42 5.31 -8.88 6.82
CA CYS A 42 5.81 -10.00 6.01
C CYS A 42 5.00 -11.29 6.25
N SER A 43 4.66 -11.57 7.51
CA SER A 43 3.87 -12.74 7.89
C SER A 43 2.43 -12.64 7.36
N ALA A 44 1.84 -11.45 7.39
CA ALA A 44 0.53 -11.19 6.81
C ALA A 44 0.53 -11.42 5.29
N ILE A 45 1.50 -10.86 4.56
CA ILE A 45 1.64 -11.06 3.10
C ILE A 45 1.70 -12.55 2.75
N LYS A 46 2.47 -13.34 3.50
CA LYS A 46 2.56 -14.80 3.30
C LYS A 46 1.24 -15.54 3.58
N ARG A 47 0.40 -15.00 4.46
CA ARG A 47 -0.89 -15.60 4.84
C ARG A 47 -2.00 -15.32 3.81
N TYR A 48 -1.98 -14.15 3.16
CA TYR A 48 -2.98 -13.76 2.14
C TYR A 48 -2.72 -14.39 0.77
N LYS A 49 -2.77 -15.73 0.72
CA LYS A 49 -2.41 -16.53 -0.48
C LYS A 49 -3.27 -16.22 -1.70
N THR A 50 -4.53 -15.79 -1.53
CA THR A 50 -5.42 -15.38 -2.62
C THR A 50 -4.84 -14.21 -3.41
N GLN A 51 -4.25 -13.22 -2.72
CA GLN A 51 -3.61 -12.06 -3.32
C GLN A 51 -2.16 -12.32 -3.77
N ALA A 52 -1.63 -13.54 -3.58
CA ALA A 52 -0.28 -13.95 -3.96
C ALA A 52 -0.28 -14.97 -5.11
N GLY A 53 -1.32 -14.97 -5.95
CA GLY A 53 -1.41 -15.80 -7.16
C GLY A 53 -2.02 -17.19 -6.95
N ARG A 54 -2.79 -17.41 -5.88
CA ARG A 54 -3.55 -18.67 -5.69
C ARG A 54 -4.85 -18.70 -6.50
N ILE A 55 -5.41 -17.55 -6.83
CA ILE A 55 -6.54 -17.43 -7.75
C ILE A 55 -5.94 -17.47 -9.16
N THR A 56 -6.27 -18.50 -9.93
CA THR A 56 -5.69 -18.75 -11.28
C THR A 56 -6.74 -18.84 -12.37
N ASP A 57 -8.01 -18.82 -11.99
CA ASP A 57 -9.20 -18.95 -12.83
C ASP A 57 -9.82 -17.60 -13.23
N ASP A 58 -9.36 -16.51 -12.62
CA ASP A 58 -9.73 -15.14 -12.98
C ASP A 58 -8.55 -14.44 -13.69
N PRO A 59 -8.56 -14.35 -15.04
CA PRO A 59 -7.49 -13.69 -15.79
C PRO A 59 -7.42 -12.17 -15.55
N ASP A 60 -8.52 -11.56 -15.10
CA ASP A 60 -8.60 -10.15 -14.71
C ASP A 60 -8.43 -9.95 -13.19
N GLY A 61 -8.21 -11.07 -12.47
CA GLY A 61 -8.07 -11.12 -11.03
C GLY A 61 -6.79 -10.45 -10.54
N PHE A 62 -6.88 -9.83 -9.37
CA PHE A 62 -5.70 -9.21 -8.77
C PHE A 62 -4.80 -10.25 -8.10
N ALA A 63 -3.57 -10.36 -8.59
CA ALA A 63 -2.48 -11.04 -7.91
C ALA A 63 -1.27 -10.11 -7.78
N MET A 64 -0.71 -9.99 -6.57
CA MET A 64 0.53 -9.26 -6.35
C MET A 64 1.68 -9.93 -7.10
N THR A 65 2.36 -9.15 -7.92
CA THR A 65 3.61 -9.55 -8.56
C THR A 65 4.73 -9.74 -7.52
N ARG A 66 5.79 -10.46 -7.89
CA ARG A 66 7.00 -10.59 -7.05
C ARG A 66 7.60 -9.23 -6.70
N ALA A 67 7.57 -8.28 -7.63
CA ALA A 67 8.06 -6.92 -7.40
C ALA A 67 7.22 -6.18 -6.35
N GLN A 68 5.88 -6.31 -6.40
CA GLN A 68 4.99 -5.73 -5.40
C GLN A 68 5.18 -6.38 -4.02
N ILE A 69 5.33 -7.71 -3.95
CA ILE A 69 5.61 -8.41 -2.69
C ILE A 69 6.92 -7.89 -2.07
N ALA A 70 7.97 -7.72 -2.88
CA ALA A 70 9.25 -7.19 -2.42
C ALA A 70 9.10 -5.75 -1.91
N ALA A 71 8.40 -4.89 -2.65
CA ALA A 71 8.14 -3.51 -2.25
C ALA A 71 7.36 -3.43 -0.93
N PHE A 72 6.31 -4.24 -0.78
CA PHE A 72 5.50 -4.27 0.44
C PHE A 72 6.22 -4.92 1.64
N SER A 73 7.28 -5.69 1.42
CA SER A 73 8.08 -6.31 2.50
C SER A 73 9.25 -5.44 2.98
N GLY A 74 9.37 -4.22 2.45
CA GLY A 74 10.39 -3.25 2.81
C GLY A 74 10.21 -2.67 4.23
N PRO A 75 11.21 -1.92 4.73
CA PRO A 75 11.16 -1.31 6.06
C PRO A 75 10.41 0.03 6.11
N TYR A 76 9.68 0.40 5.05
CA TYR A 76 8.94 1.64 4.96
C TYR A 76 7.53 1.41 4.41
N GLU A 77 6.57 2.19 4.90
CA GLU A 77 5.29 2.41 4.23
C GLU A 77 5.32 3.74 3.47
N ILE A 78 4.74 3.74 2.28
CA ILE A 78 4.68 4.94 1.44
C ILE A 78 3.25 5.49 1.47
N PHE A 79 3.13 6.76 1.84
CA PHE A 79 1.88 7.50 1.79
C PHE A 79 2.04 8.71 0.87
N VAL A 80 0.95 9.20 0.30
CA VAL A 80 0.92 10.48 -0.41
C VAL A 80 0.10 11.48 0.37
N ASP A 81 0.53 12.74 0.36
CA ASP A 81 -0.30 13.82 0.88
C ASP A 81 -1.43 14.07 -0.12
N GLU A 82 -2.69 13.98 0.34
CA GLU A 82 -3.86 14.39 -0.45
C GLU A 82 -4.05 15.91 -0.44
N GLY A 83 -3.07 16.65 0.10
CA GLY A 83 -2.95 18.10 0.05
C GLY A 83 -3.44 18.65 -1.29
N ARG A 84 -4.51 19.43 -1.18
CA ARG A 84 -5.19 20.12 -2.27
C ARG A 84 -4.24 21.00 -3.06
#